data_AF-A0A9E3CAK6-F1
#
_entry.id   AF-A0A9E3CAK6-F1
#
_cell.length_a   1.000
_cell.length_b   1.000
_cell.length_c   1.000
_cell.angle_alpha   90.00
_cell.angle_beta   90.00
_cell.angle_gamma   90.00
#
_symmetry.space_group_name_H-M   'P 1'
#
loop_
_entity.id
_entity.type
_entity.pdbx_description
1 polymer ?
#
loop_
_entity_poly.entity_id
_entity_poly.type
_entity_poly.pdbx_seq_one_letter_code
_entity_poly.pdbx_strand_id
1 'polypeptide(L)' 'MTTYEPVIGMECHAELLTQSKMFCGCANEFGGAPNTRTCPV' A
#
# COMPACT_ATOMS: atom_id res chain seq x y z
N MET A 1 -8.35 -4.22 41.90
CA MET A 1 -9.09 -4.09 40.62
C MET A 1 -8.69 -2.78 39.98
N THR A 2 -8.40 -2.78 38.68
CA THR A 2 -8.04 -1.56 37.94
C THR A 2 -9.30 -0.77 37.57
N THR A 3 -9.26 0.56 37.70
CA THR A 3 -10.42 1.46 37.56
C THR A 3 -10.75 1.84 36.11
N TYR A 4 -9.88 1.52 35.14
CA TYR A 4 -10.00 1.94 33.75
C TYR A 4 -9.69 0.78 32.78
N GLU A 5 -10.20 0.90 31.55
CA GLU A 5 -10.01 -0.04 30.45
C GLU A 5 -9.25 0.63 29.29
N PRO A 6 -8.17 0.03 28.78
CA PRO A 6 -7.49 0.55 27.60
C PRO A 6 -8.29 0.24 26.34
N VAL A 7 -8.60 1.27 25.56
CA VAL A 7 -9.23 1.14 24.24
C VAL A 7 -8.19 1.53 23.19
N ILE A 8 -7.75 0.56 22.39
CA ILE A 8 -6.67 0.72 21.41
C ILE A 8 -7.19 0.34 20.02
N GLY A 9 -6.94 1.21 19.04
CA GLY A 9 -7.20 0.94 17.62
C GLY A 9 -5.89 0.86 16.84
N MET A 10 -5.86 0.01 15.81
CA MET A 10 -4.74 -0.11 14.89
C MET A 10 -5.26 -0.13 13.45
N GLU A 11 -4.56 0.57 12.57
CA GLU A 11 -4.78 0.54 11.13
C GLU A 11 -3.51 -0.02 10.46
N CYS A 12 -3.69 -0.99 9.58
CA CYS A 12 -2.61 -1.65 8.86
C CYS A 12 -2.78 -1.45 7.37
N HIS A 13 -1.70 -1.11 6.68
CA HIS A 13 -1.66 -1.09 5.22
C HIS A 13 -0.86 -2.30 4.75
N ALA A 14 -1.39 -3.02 3.75
CA ALA A 14 -0.74 -4.17 3.14
C ALA A 14 -0.78 -4.01 1.63
N GLU A 15 0.39 -4.06 0.99
CA GLU A 15 0.50 -4.01 -0.46
C GLU A 15 0.21 -5.40 -1.06
N LEU A 16 -0.66 -5.44 -2.08
CA LEU A 16 -0.93 -6.69 -2.80
C LEU A 16 0.23 -7.01 -3.75
N LEU A 17 0.60 -8.29 -3.83
CA LEU A 17 1.66 -8.78 -4.73
C LEU A 17 1.17 -8.93 -6.18
N THR A 18 0.55 -7.87 -6.71
CA THR A 18 0.11 -7.81 -8.12
C THR A 18 1.28 -7.44 -9.03
N GLN A 19 1.22 -7.86 -10.30
CA GLN A 19 2.23 -7.49 -11.30
C GLN A 19 1.97 -6.08 -11.89
N SER A 20 0.71 -5.64 -11.91
CA SER A 20 0.30 -4.31 -12.34
C SER A 20 -0.21 -3.48 -11.16
N LYS A 21 -0.28 -2.16 -11.35
CA LYS A 21 -0.96 -1.25 -10.40
C LYS A 21 -2.45 -1.52 -10.34
N MET A 22 -3.10 -1.01 -9.30
CA MET A 22 -4.52 -1.24 -9.01
C MET A 22 -5.46 -0.78 -10.14
N PHE A 23 -5.13 0.34 -10.80
CA PHE A 23 -6.02 0.99 -11.78
C PHE A 23 -5.41 1.12 -13.18
N CYS A 24 -4.19 0.63 -13.40
CA CYS A 24 -3.54 0.68 -14.70
C CYS A 24 -2.55 -0.47 -14.91
N GLY A 25 -2.15 -0.70 -16.16
CA GLY A 25 -1.22 -1.77 -16.53
C GLY A 25 0.26 -1.51 -16.20
N CYS A 26 0.61 -0.39 -15.57
CA CYS A 26 2.01 -0.13 -15.21
C CYS A 26 2.51 -1.17 -14.20
N ALA A 27 3.78 -1.58 -14.34
CA ALA A 27 4.40 -2.55 -13.44
C ALA A 27 4.35 -2.09 -11.97
N ASN A 28 3.94 -3.01 -11.08
CA ASN A 28 4.03 -2.85 -9.62
C ASN A 28 5.27 -3.59 -9.10
N GLU A 29 6.42 -2.95 -9.25
CA GLU A 29 7.71 -3.53 -8.89
C GLU A 29 8.57 -2.49 -8.16
N PHE A 30 9.44 -2.97 -7.28
CA PHE A 30 10.41 -2.13 -6.61
C PHE A 30 11.49 -1.59 -7.58
N GLY A 31 12.07 -0.44 -7.25
CA GLY A 31 13.12 0.20 -8.04
C GLY A 31 12.64 0.80 -9.37
N GLY A 32 13.52 0.84 -10.37
CA GLY A 32 13.27 1.45 -11.68
C GLY A 32 13.81 2.88 -11.81
N ALA A 33 13.95 3.35 -13.05
CA ALA A 33 14.33 4.74 -13.33
C ALA A 33 13.15 5.70 -13.07
N PRO A 34 13.41 6.97 -12.73
CA PRO A 34 12.36 7.94 -12.47
C PRO A 34 11.35 8.03 -13.62
N ASN A 35 10.06 7.98 -13.26
CA ASN A 35 8.92 8.14 -14.18
C ASN A 35 8.78 7.10 -15.30
N THR A 36 9.53 5.99 -15.31
CA THR A 36 9.42 4.97 -16.38
C THR A 36 8.25 4.00 -16.21
N ARG A 37 7.68 3.91 -15.01
CA ARG A 37 6.51 3.08 -14.69
C ARG A 37 5.26 3.94 -14.48
N THR A 38 5.01 4.88 -15.37
CA THR A 38 3.87 5.81 -15.33
C THR A 38 3.05 5.74 -16.62
N CYS A 39 1.78 6.18 -16.57
CA CYS A 39 0.91 6.29 -17.72
C CYS A 39 -0.10 7.44 -17.53
N PRO A 40 -0.88 7.79 -18.57
CA PRO A 40 -1.90 8.85 -18.45
C PRO A 40 -3.11 8.51 -17.57
N VAL A 41 -3.31 7.24 -17.23
CA VAL A 41 -4.30 6.80 -16.23
C VAL A 41 -3.86 7.25 -14.85
#